data_AF-A0A2G5U3D5-F1
#
_entry.id   AF-A0A2G5U3D5-F1
#
_cell.length_a   1.000
_cell.length_b   1.000
_cell.length_c   1.000
_cell.angle_alpha   90.00
_cell.angle_beta   90.00
_cell.angle_gamma   90.00
#
_symmetry.space_group_name_H-M   'P 1'
#
loop_
_entity.id
_entity.type
_entity.pdbx_description
1 polymer ?
#
loop_
_entity_poly.entity_id
_entity_poly.type
_entity_poly.pdbx_seq_one_letter_code
_entity_poly.pdbx_strand_id
1 'polypeptide(L)'
;MYRSEISKPQLENPNLIERLVVIILPNYFYEYESVLQHLVKEKFGIVEKSVKNFKPEDVLEWKSADLESQDIWGFSDRLSDGPCMLLLCQRANAFIEMTGVARYHNAIANRMSSKNGIYFSKTTIAAYHDTLFFYPKYVDEKLMIKHAKDYLSVEVWPKLSQGLARLAVERPANPIKWLAENLQQMQ
;
A
#
# COMPACT_ATOMS: atom_id res chain seq x y z
N MET A 1 13.98 16.59 11.72
CA MET A 1 12.78 15.78 11.43
C MET A 1 12.10 16.35 10.19
N TYR A 2 12.55 15.95 9.00
CA TYR A 2 11.89 16.32 7.75
C TYR A 2 10.76 15.33 7.49
N ARG A 3 9.52 15.75 7.73
CA ARG A 3 8.37 15.19 7.02
C ARG A 3 8.46 15.78 5.63
N SER A 4 9.00 15.02 4.67
CA SER A 4 8.71 15.29 3.27
C SER A 4 7.20 15.15 3.10
N GLU A 5 6.54 16.28 2.88
CA GLU A 5 5.20 16.30 2.33
C GLU A 5 5.29 15.75 0.90
N ILE A 6 5.31 14.42 0.80
CA ILE A 6 5.06 13.73 -0.45
C ILE A 6 3.71 14.25 -0.92
N SER A 7 3.72 14.78 -2.12
CA SER A 7 2.62 15.39 -2.86
C SER A 7 1.27 14.80 -2.43
N LYS A 8 0.36 15.68 -2.00
CA LYS A 8 -1.03 15.38 -1.64
C LYS A 8 -2.04 15.23 -2.80
N PRO A 9 -1.74 15.13 -4.12
CA PRO A 9 -2.80 15.25 -5.13
C PRO A 9 -3.69 14.00 -5.27
N GLN A 10 -3.43 12.90 -4.54
CA GLN A 10 -4.29 11.71 -4.55
C GLN A 10 -5.20 11.58 -3.31
N LEU A 11 -4.95 12.37 -2.25
CA LEU A 11 -5.65 12.22 -0.95
C LEU A 11 -7.02 12.89 -0.88
N GLU A 12 -7.43 13.66 -1.90
CA GLU A 12 -8.63 14.52 -1.83
C GLU A 12 -9.64 14.27 -2.95
N ASN A 13 -9.60 13.12 -3.63
CA ASN A 13 -10.71 12.72 -4.49
C ASN A 13 -11.63 11.73 -3.75
N PRO A 14 -12.74 12.21 -3.13
CA PRO A 14 -13.67 11.34 -2.39
C PRO A 14 -14.37 10.30 -3.28
N ASN A 15 -14.24 10.40 -4.60
CA ASN A 15 -14.76 9.41 -5.55
C ASN A 15 -13.73 8.33 -5.94
N LEU A 16 -12.48 8.41 -5.47
CA LEU A 16 -11.48 7.39 -5.73
C LEU A 16 -11.71 6.20 -4.80
N ILE A 17 -12.34 5.15 -5.32
CA ILE A 17 -12.46 3.88 -4.61
C ILE A 17 -11.11 3.18 -4.68
N GLU A 18 -10.42 3.11 -3.56
CA GLU A 18 -9.17 2.38 -3.40
C GLU A 18 -9.47 0.93 -3.01
N ARG A 19 -8.63 0.01 -3.49
CA ARG A 19 -8.61 -1.38 -3.06
C ARG A 19 -7.33 -1.66 -2.29
N LEU A 20 -7.43 -2.45 -1.23
CA LEU A 20 -6.28 -2.87 -0.44
C LEU A 20 -6.47 -4.29 0.10
N VAL A 21 -5.34 -4.98 0.28
CA VAL A 21 -5.33 -6.30 0.89
C VAL A 21 -5.28 -6.16 2.40
N VAL A 22 -6.12 -6.94 3.09
CA VAL A 22 -6.11 -7.08 4.55
C VAL A 22 -5.91 -8.55 4.89
N ILE A 23 -5.07 -8.82 5.88
CA ILE A 23 -4.85 -10.16 6.40
C ILE A 23 -5.13 -10.15 7.90
N ILE A 24 -6.08 -10.97 8.34
CA ILE A 24 -6.23 -11.32 9.76
C ILE A 24 -5.31 -12.50 10.01
N LEU A 25 -4.31 -12.26 10.86
CA LEU A 25 -3.21 -13.18 11.14
C LEU A 25 -3.66 -14.33 12.05
N PRO A 26 -2.91 -15.44 12.11
CA PRO A 26 -3.32 -16.65 12.84
C PRO A 26 -3.60 -16.39 14.31
N ASN A 27 -2.78 -15.54 14.96
CA ASN A 27 -2.93 -15.16 16.36
C ASN A 27 -4.22 -14.36 16.68
N TYR A 28 -4.97 -13.95 15.66
CA TYR A 28 -6.19 -13.19 15.79
C TYR A 28 -7.33 -13.74 14.91
N PHE A 29 -7.13 -14.91 14.30
CA PHE A 29 -8.09 -15.51 13.38
C PHE A 29 -9.44 -15.77 14.05
N TYR A 30 -9.47 -16.14 15.34
CA TYR A 30 -10.72 -16.39 16.07
C TYR A 30 -11.64 -15.16 16.19
N GLU A 31 -11.12 -13.94 16.02
CA GLU A 31 -11.90 -12.69 16.03
C GLU A 31 -12.34 -12.24 14.64
N TYR A 32 -12.19 -13.08 13.60
CA TYR A 32 -12.42 -12.62 12.22
C TYR A 32 -13.80 -12.01 12.00
N GLU A 33 -14.86 -12.56 12.59
CA GLU A 33 -16.22 -12.01 12.49
C GLU A 33 -16.32 -10.58 13.05
N SER A 34 -15.67 -10.30 14.19
CA SER A 34 -15.60 -8.97 14.79
C SER A 34 -14.90 -7.97 13.86
N VAL A 35 -13.81 -8.40 13.22
CA VAL A 35 -13.10 -7.60 12.22
C VAL A 35 -13.99 -7.32 11.00
N LEU A 36 -14.68 -8.33 10.46
CA LEU A 36 -15.57 -8.16 9.31
C LEU A 36 -16.73 -7.20 9.62
N GLN A 37 -17.33 -7.30 10.81
CA GLN A 37 -18.38 -6.40 11.25
C GLN A 37 -17.87 -4.96 11.39
N HIS A 38 -16.67 -4.76 11.93
CA HIS A 38 -16.06 -3.44 12.03
C HIS A 38 -15.75 -2.84 10.65
N LEU A 39 -15.24 -3.63 9.71
CA LEU A 39 -15.03 -3.20 8.32
C LEU A 39 -16.33 -2.74 7.67
N VAL A 40 -17.41 -3.50 7.82
CA VAL A 40 -18.74 -3.13 7.28
C VAL A 40 -19.27 -1.85 7.94
N LYS A 41 -19.11 -1.70 9.26
CA LYS A 41 -19.49 -0.48 10.00
C LYS A 41 -18.73 0.74 9.49
N GLU A 42 -17.44 0.59 9.25
CA GLU A 42 -16.59 1.61 8.63
C GLU A 42 -16.78 1.66 7.10
N LYS A 43 -17.89 1.14 6.56
CA LYS A 43 -18.30 1.14 5.14
C LYS A 43 -17.23 0.68 4.15
N PHE A 44 -16.39 -0.29 4.54
CA PHE A 44 -15.59 -1.03 3.58
C PHE A 44 -16.47 -2.02 2.83
N GLY A 45 -16.32 -2.07 1.50
CA GLY A 45 -16.81 -3.18 0.70
C GLY A 45 -15.80 -4.32 0.73
N ILE A 46 -16.23 -5.52 1.14
CA ILE A 46 -15.41 -6.73 1.06
C ILE A 46 -15.66 -7.35 -0.32
N VAL A 47 -14.68 -7.24 -1.21
CA VAL A 47 -14.75 -7.71 -2.61
C VAL A 47 -14.56 -9.22 -2.66
N GLU A 48 -13.56 -9.73 -1.95
CA GLU A 48 -13.26 -11.15 -1.85
C GLU A 48 -12.76 -11.49 -0.46
N LYS A 49 -13.09 -12.68 0.02
CA LYS A 49 -12.57 -13.24 1.27
C LYS A 49 -12.26 -14.71 1.10
N SER A 50 -11.14 -15.16 1.68
CA SER A 50 -10.77 -16.57 1.71
C SER A 50 -9.95 -16.89 2.95
N VAL A 51 -10.04 -18.13 3.42
CA VAL A 51 -9.12 -18.65 4.42
C VAL A 51 -7.88 -19.17 3.71
N LYS A 52 -6.70 -18.75 4.16
CA LYS A 52 -5.42 -19.13 3.57
C LYS A 52 -4.45 -19.58 4.66
N ASN A 53 -3.83 -20.74 4.47
CA ASN A 53 -2.63 -21.13 5.21
C ASN A 53 -1.44 -20.72 4.33
N PHE A 54 -0.62 -19.79 4.82
CA PHE A 54 0.55 -19.33 4.07
C PHE A 54 1.69 -20.32 4.26
N LYS A 55 2.43 -20.58 3.18
CA LYS A 55 3.71 -21.25 3.28
C LYS A 55 4.84 -20.22 3.32
N PRO A 56 5.94 -20.48 4.03
CA PRO A 56 7.05 -19.54 4.11
C PRO A 56 7.60 -19.12 2.73
N GLU A 57 7.66 -20.05 1.77
CA GLU A 57 8.08 -19.79 0.40
C GLU A 57 7.18 -18.78 -0.32
N ASP A 58 5.86 -18.88 -0.15
CA ASP A 58 4.89 -17.97 -0.77
C ASP A 58 5.02 -16.55 -0.20
N VAL A 59 5.32 -16.43 1.10
CA VAL A 59 5.52 -15.13 1.75
C VAL A 59 6.81 -14.48 1.28
N LEU A 60 7.87 -15.26 1.11
CA LEU A 60 9.14 -14.75 0.59
C LEU A 60 9.00 -14.26 -0.85
N GLU A 61 8.32 -15.04 -1.70
CA GLU A 61 8.01 -14.63 -3.07
C GLU A 61 7.23 -13.31 -3.07
N TRP A 62 6.13 -13.25 -2.30
CA TRP A 62 5.30 -12.06 -2.15
C TRP A 62 6.07 -10.83 -1.65
N LYS A 63 6.96 -10.98 -0.67
CA LYS A 63 7.66 -9.85 -0.03
C LYS A 63 9.01 -9.52 -0.64
N SER A 64 9.55 -10.34 -1.52
CA SER A 64 10.83 -10.10 -2.20
C SER A 64 10.87 -8.80 -3.03
N ALA A 65 9.71 -8.32 -3.50
CA ALA A 65 9.59 -7.07 -4.24
C ALA A 65 9.42 -5.82 -3.34
N ASP A 66 9.23 -6.03 -2.03
CA ASP A 66 8.93 -4.98 -1.05
C ASP A 66 10.20 -4.58 -0.29
N LEU A 67 10.96 -3.63 -0.87
CA LEU A 67 12.28 -3.16 -0.39
C LEU A 67 12.26 -2.53 1.02
N GLU A 68 11.08 -2.28 1.61
CA GLU A 68 10.93 -1.63 2.92
C GLU A 68 10.76 -2.62 4.09
N SER A 69 10.66 -3.93 3.83
CA SER A 69 10.35 -4.91 4.87
C SER A 69 11.58 -5.25 5.72
N GLN A 70 11.71 -4.60 6.88
CA GLN A 70 12.85 -4.76 7.80
C GLN A 70 12.93 -6.12 8.51
N ASP A 71 11.87 -6.95 8.46
CA ASP A 71 11.85 -8.31 9.05
C ASP A 71 10.87 -9.23 8.29
N ILE A 72 11.29 -9.71 7.11
CA ILE A 72 10.50 -10.65 6.30
C ILE A 72 10.35 -11.99 7.01
N TRP A 73 11.40 -12.46 7.68
CA TRP A 73 11.43 -13.78 8.32
C TRP A 73 10.45 -13.87 9.49
N GLY A 74 10.49 -12.91 10.43
CA GLY A 74 9.56 -12.88 11.54
C GLY A 74 8.10 -12.67 11.10
N PHE A 75 7.88 -12.00 9.96
CA PHE A 75 6.54 -11.88 9.37
C PHE A 75 6.08 -13.19 8.70
N SER A 76 6.98 -13.87 8.01
CA SER A 76 6.74 -15.18 7.36
C SER A 76 6.36 -16.25 8.36
N ASP A 77 7.09 -16.35 9.47
CA ASP A 77 6.77 -17.30 10.56
C ASP A 77 5.36 -17.04 11.09
N ARG A 78 5.04 -15.78 11.39
CA ARG A 78 3.71 -15.39 11.90
C ARG A 78 2.56 -15.70 10.95
N LEU A 79 2.77 -15.62 9.64
CA LEU A 79 1.75 -15.95 8.64
C LEU A 79 1.56 -17.46 8.47
N SER A 80 2.64 -18.21 8.67
CA SER A 80 2.68 -19.67 8.49
C SER A 80 2.25 -20.44 9.74
N ASP A 81 2.14 -19.76 10.89
CA ASP A 81 1.72 -20.33 12.19
C ASP A 81 0.27 -20.88 12.22
N GLY A 82 -0.54 -20.65 11.18
CA GLY A 82 -1.91 -21.17 11.12
C GLY A 82 -2.79 -20.51 10.07
N PRO A 83 -4.13 -20.67 10.16
CA PRO A 83 -5.07 -20.09 9.21
C PRO A 83 -5.11 -18.57 9.34
N CYS A 84 -5.05 -17.90 8.19
CA CYS A 84 -5.28 -16.47 8.05
C CYS A 84 -6.61 -16.23 7.31
N MET A 85 -7.25 -15.09 7.58
CA MET A 85 -8.32 -14.58 6.71
C MET A 85 -7.69 -13.56 5.76
N LEU A 86 -7.68 -13.86 4.46
CA LEU A 86 -7.22 -12.96 3.42
C LEU A 86 -8.42 -12.25 2.79
N LEU A 87 -8.34 -10.93 2.71
CA LEU A 87 -9.43 -10.07 2.25
C LEU A 87 -8.94 -9.10 1.18
N LEU A 88 -9.78 -8.87 0.17
CA LEU A 88 -9.69 -7.72 -0.71
C LEU A 88 -10.79 -6.73 -0.31
N CYS A 89 -10.41 -5.59 0.25
CA CYS A 89 -11.32 -4.56 0.72
C CYS A 89 -11.28 -3.34 -0.22
N GLN A 90 -12.40 -2.62 -0.33
CA GLN A 90 -12.47 -1.38 -1.11
C GLN A 90 -13.25 -0.27 -0.40
N ARG A 91 -12.78 0.97 -0.50
CA ARG A 91 -13.42 2.17 0.09
C ARG A 91 -12.81 3.45 -0.52
N ALA A 92 -13.53 4.56 -0.44
CA ALA A 92 -12.90 5.88 -0.53
C ALA A 92 -12.05 6.16 0.73
N ASN A 93 -10.88 6.78 0.57
CA ASN A 93 -9.91 7.05 1.64
C ASN A 93 -9.54 5.79 2.46
N ALA A 94 -9.37 4.67 1.77
CA ALA A 94 -9.33 3.35 2.39
C ALA A 94 -8.16 3.21 3.37
N PHE A 95 -6.99 3.78 3.07
CA PHE A 95 -5.80 3.67 3.91
C PHE A 95 -5.94 4.38 5.26
N ILE A 96 -6.54 5.58 5.28
CA ILE A 96 -6.76 6.36 6.50
C ILE A 96 -7.71 5.59 7.43
N GLU A 97 -8.80 5.10 6.87
CA GLU A 97 -9.86 4.44 7.63
C GLU A 97 -9.42 3.06 8.10
N MET A 98 -8.69 2.32 7.26
CA MET A 98 -8.11 1.03 7.62
C MET A 98 -7.09 1.16 8.74
N THR A 99 -6.36 2.28 8.81
CA THR A 99 -5.44 2.57 9.92
C THR A 99 -6.20 2.62 11.26
N GLY A 100 -7.42 3.17 11.27
CA GLY A 100 -8.30 3.18 12.45
C GLY A 100 -8.73 1.77 12.87
N VAL A 101 -9.26 0.99 11.92
CA VAL A 101 -9.68 -0.40 12.14
C VAL A 101 -8.52 -1.26 12.64
N ALA A 102 -7.39 -1.22 11.94
CA ALA A 102 -6.21 -2.00 12.29
C ALA A 102 -5.67 -1.59 13.67
N ARG A 103 -5.65 -0.30 14.02
CA ARG A 103 -5.21 0.17 15.35
C ARG A 103 -6.08 -0.41 16.46
N TYR A 104 -7.41 -0.41 16.30
CA TYR A 104 -8.35 -0.96 17.27
C TYR A 104 -8.09 -2.45 17.53
N HIS A 105 -8.07 -3.25 16.47
CA HIS A 105 -7.89 -4.71 16.59
C HIS A 105 -6.47 -5.10 17.00
N ASN A 106 -5.45 -4.40 16.50
CA ASN A 106 -4.08 -4.65 16.92
C ASN A 106 -3.85 -4.31 18.39
N ALA A 107 -4.53 -3.32 18.96
CA ALA A 107 -4.45 -3.06 20.40
C ALA A 107 -4.98 -4.25 21.23
N ILE A 108 -6.05 -4.92 20.76
CA ILE A 108 -6.60 -6.12 21.41
C ILE A 108 -5.64 -7.30 21.22
N ALA A 109 -5.20 -7.57 19.98
CA ALA A 109 -4.30 -8.67 19.66
C ALA A 109 -2.97 -8.59 20.43
N ASN A 110 -2.41 -7.38 20.58
CA ASN A 110 -1.17 -7.17 21.35
C ASN A 110 -1.35 -7.46 22.84
N ARG A 111 -2.52 -7.17 23.43
CA ARG A 111 -2.79 -7.54 24.83
C ARG A 111 -2.83 -9.04 25.04
N MET A 112 -3.31 -9.78 24.04
CA MET A 112 -3.48 -11.24 24.11
C MET A 112 -2.20 -12.01 23.76
N SER A 113 -1.41 -11.51 22.79
CA SER A 113 -0.34 -12.27 22.15
C SER A 113 0.97 -11.49 21.95
N SER A 114 1.05 -10.24 22.40
CA SER A 114 2.18 -9.33 22.19
C SER A 114 2.56 -9.12 20.71
N LYS A 115 1.65 -9.45 19.79
CA LYS A 115 1.83 -9.32 18.34
C LYS A 115 0.59 -8.66 17.73
N ASN A 116 0.79 -7.89 16.66
CA ASN A 116 -0.31 -7.39 15.83
C ASN A 116 -1.11 -8.58 15.25
N GLY A 117 -2.43 -8.42 15.15
CA GLY A 117 -3.36 -9.42 14.62
C GLY A 117 -3.86 -9.09 13.20
N ILE A 118 -3.64 -7.87 12.71
CA ILE A 118 -4.03 -7.42 11.37
C ILE A 118 -2.83 -6.85 10.64
N TYR A 119 -2.62 -7.33 9.43
CA TYR A 119 -1.82 -6.69 8.38
C TYR A 119 -2.75 -6.05 7.35
N PHE A 120 -2.32 -4.92 6.77
CA PHE A 120 -2.97 -4.34 5.60
C PHE A 120 -1.93 -3.63 4.73
N SER A 121 -2.23 -3.48 3.44
CA SER A 121 -1.39 -2.72 2.51
C SER A 121 -1.29 -1.26 2.93
N LYS A 122 -0.07 -0.72 3.05
CA LYS A 122 0.16 0.60 3.67
C LYS A 122 0.08 1.79 2.71
N THR A 123 0.30 1.55 1.42
CA THR A 123 0.34 2.58 0.37
C THR A 123 -0.37 2.06 -0.87
N THR A 124 -0.72 2.96 -1.78
CA THR A 124 -1.32 2.60 -3.08
C THR A 124 -0.43 1.63 -3.86
N ILE A 125 0.89 1.82 -3.83
CA ILE A 125 1.86 0.94 -4.51
C ILE A 125 1.90 -0.44 -3.84
N ALA A 126 1.95 -0.49 -2.51
CA ALA A 126 1.91 -1.76 -1.78
C ALA A 126 0.58 -2.49 -2.00
N ALA A 127 -0.54 -1.77 -2.02
CA ALA A 127 -1.86 -2.34 -2.28
C ALA A 127 -1.98 -2.90 -3.69
N TYR A 128 -1.40 -2.23 -4.67
CA TYR A 128 -1.29 -2.75 -6.03
C TYR A 128 -0.49 -4.06 -6.06
N HIS A 129 0.71 -4.06 -5.47
CA HIS A 129 1.58 -5.24 -5.45
C HIS A 129 0.90 -6.42 -4.73
N ASP A 130 0.33 -6.18 -3.55
CA ASP A 130 -0.40 -7.18 -2.78
C ASP A 130 -1.61 -7.71 -3.57
N THR A 131 -2.36 -6.84 -4.24
CA THR A 131 -3.51 -7.24 -5.07
C THR A 131 -3.08 -8.02 -6.30
N LEU A 132 -2.00 -7.63 -6.98
CA LEU A 132 -1.47 -8.36 -8.13
C LEU A 132 -1.05 -9.79 -7.74
N PHE A 133 -0.41 -9.94 -6.58
CA PHE A 133 0.04 -11.23 -6.08
C PHE A 133 -1.13 -12.14 -5.66
N PHE A 134 -2.07 -11.63 -4.86
CA PHE A 134 -3.15 -12.47 -4.31
C PHE A 134 -4.40 -12.56 -5.18
N TYR A 135 -4.65 -11.53 -5.97
CA TYR A 135 -5.93 -11.26 -6.62
C TYR A 135 -5.74 -10.71 -8.05
N PRO A 136 -4.90 -11.34 -8.90
CA PRO A 136 -4.50 -10.78 -10.20
C PRO A 136 -5.68 -10.48 -11.12
N LYS A 137 -6.78 -11.24 -11.01
CA LYS A 137 -8.03 -11.03 -11.77
C LYS A 137 -8.69 -9.66 -11.55
N TYR A 138 -8.34 -8.94 -10.48
CA TYR A 138 -8.86 -7.60 -10.18
C TYR A 138 -7.93 -6.46 -10.61
N VAL A 139 -6.78 -6.79 -11.20
CA VAL A 139 -5.83 -5.82 -11.73
C VAL A 139 -6.01 -5.73 -13.24
N ASP A 140 -6.41 -4.57 -13.74
CA ASP A 140 -6.36 -4.25 -15.16
C ASP A 140 -5.07 -3.47 -15.46
N GLU A 141 -4.02 -4.21 -15.83
CA GLU A 141 -2.71 -3.63 -16.15
C GLU A 141 -2.78 -2.59 -17.27
N LYS A 142 -3.68 -2.77 -18.25
CA LYS A 142 -3.81 -1.84 -19.39
C LYS A 142 -4.37 -0.50 -18.94
N LEU A 143 -5.40 -0.55 -18.09
CA LEU A 143 -5.98 0.65 -17.50
C LEU A 143 -4.96 1.39 -16.61
N MET A 144 -4.18 0.65 -15.82
CA MET A 144 -3.14 1.22 -14.96
C MET A 144 -2.01 1.89 -15.76
N ILE A 145 -1.48 1.23 -16.79
CA ILE A 145 -0.45 1.82 -17.67
C ILE A 145 -0.98 3.10 -18.33
N LYS A 146 -2.26 3.12 -18.70
CA LYS A 146 -2.91 4.32 -19.23
C LYS A 146 -2.92 5.44 -18.19
N HIS A 147 -3.39 5.19 -16.97
CA HIS A 147 -3.39 6.19 -15.91
C HIS A 147 -2.00 6.69 -15.52
N ALA A 148 -1.00 5.79 -15.47
CA ALA A 148 0.38 6.16 -15.22
C ALA A 148 0.94 7.07 -16.33
N LYS A 149 0.66 6.75 -17.59
CA LYS A 149 1.02 7.62 -18.73
C LYS A 149 0.34 8.98 -18.64
N ASP A 150 -0.95 8.99 -18.33
CA ASP A 150 -1.71 10.24 -18.19
C ASP A 150 -1.14 11.10 -17.06
N TYR A 151 -0.90 10.52 -15.88
CA TYR A 151 -0.25 11.21 -14.75
C TYR A 151 1.14 11.73 -15.10
N LEU A 152 2.00 10.90 -15.71
CA LEU A 152 3.33 11.33 -16.15
C LEU A 152 3.22 12.48 -17.15
N SER A 153 2.27 12.44 -18.09
CA SER A 153 2.12 13.47 -19.12
C SER A 153 1.56 14.79 -18.60
N VAL A 154 0.66 14.74 -17.61
CA VAL A 154 -0.06 15.92 -17.09
C VAL A 154 0.67 16.54 -15.90
N GLU A 155 1.11 15.74 -14.94
CA GLU A 155 1.63 16.22 -13.65
C GLU A 155 3.16 16.30 -13.61
N VAL A 156 3.86 15.35 -14.24
CA VAL A 156 5.32 15.22 -14.12
C VAL A 156 6.06 15.85 -15.29
N TRP A 157 5.66 15.53 -16.52
CA TRP A 157 6.36 15.89 -17.74
C TRP A 157 6.49 17.40 -17.97
N PRO A 158 5.48 18.25 -17.68
CA PRO A 158 5.60 19.69 -17.89
C PRO A 158 6.74 20.32 -17.06
N LYS A 159 6.89 19.91 -15.80
CA LYS A 159 7.96 20.39 -14.92
C LYS A 159 9.30 19.74 -15.24
N LEU A 160 9.29 18.43 -15.43
CA LEU A 160 10.51 17.66 -15.71
C LEU A 160 11.15 18.09 -17.04
N SER A 161 10.37 18.29 -18.10
CA SER A 161 10.89 18.72 -19.40
C SER A 161 11.56 20.09 -19.34
N GLN A 162 11.00 21.05 -18.59
CA GLN A 162 11.64 22.35 -18.35
C GLN A 162 12.94 22.23 -17.56
N GLY A 163 12.94 21.43 -16.48
CA GLY A 163 14.15 21.17 -15.70
C GLY A 163 15.26 20.52 -16.53
N LEU A 164 14.91 19.53 -17.36
CA LEU A 164 15.83 18.85 -18.28
C LEU A 164 16.38 19.81 -19.35
N ALA A 165 15.54 20.69 -19.90
CA ALA A 165 15.98 21.69 -20.86
C ALA A 165 17.01 22.66 -20.24
N ARG A 166 16.77 23.13 -19.00
CA ARG A 166 17.73 24.00 -18.29
C ARG A 166 19.02 23.25 -17.93
N LEU A 167 18.91 22.00 -17.50
CA LEU A 167 20.07 21.17 -17.18
C LEU A 167 21.00 21.00 -18.40
N ALA A 168 20.44 20.85 -19.59
CA ALA A 168 21.19 20.72 -20.84
C ALA A 168 21.97 21.99 -21.23
N VAL A 169 21.47 23.17 -20.81
CA VAL A 169 22.11 24.48 -21.01
C VAL A 169 23.19 24.73 -19.97
N GLU A 170 22.86 24.59 -18.68
CA GLU A 170 23.75 24.94 -17.56
C GLU A 170 24.91 23.94 -17.38
N ARG A 171 24.70 22.67 -17.73
CA ARG A 171 25.69 21.57 -17.64
C ARG A 171 26.48 21.56 -16.32
N PRO A 172 25.80 21.54 -15.17
CA PRO A 172 26.45 21.58 -13.86
C PRO A 172 27.27 20.30 -13.61
N ALA A 173 28.30 20.41 -12.77
CA ALA A 173 29.17 19.29 -12.42
C ALA A 173 28.45 18.12 -11.71
N ASN A 174 27.32 18.38 -11.05
CA ASN A 174 26.45 17.34 -10.47
C ASN A 174 25.00 17.47 -11.00
N PRO A 175 24.71 16.87 -12.17
CA PRO A 175 23.44 17.03 -12.87
C PRO A 175 22.21 16.59 -12.07
N ILE A 176 22.32 15.49 -11.32
CA ILE A 176 21.19 14.91 -10.58
C ILE A 176 20.83 15.82 -9.40
N LYS A 177 21.82 16.23 -8.60
CA LYS A 177 21.59 17.13 -7.46
C LYS A 177 21.01 18.46 -7.93
N TRP A 178 21.60 19.04 -8.98
CA TRP A 178 21.15 20.31 -9.54
C TRP A 178 19.70 20.23 -10.05
N LEU A 179 19.35 19.15 -10.77
CA LEU A 179 17.99 18.97 -11.28
C LEU A 179 16.97 18.85 -10.15
N ALA A 180 17.30 18.12 -9.07
CA ALA A 180 16.43 17.99 -7.91
C ALA A 180 16.17 19.34 -7.23
N GLU A 181 17.23 20.14 -7.01
CA GLU A 181 17.13 21.49 -6.46
C GLU A 181 16.32 22.42 -7.38
N ASN A 182 16.51 22.33 -8.70
CA ASN A 182 15.80 23.14 -9.68
C ASN A 182 14.29 22.82 -9.70
N LEU A 183 13.93 21.54 -9.69
CA LEU A 183 12.54 21.09 -9.68
C LEU A 183 11.81 21.52 -8.39
N GLN A 184 12.51 21.61 -7.26
CA GLN A 184 11.94 22.12 -6.01
C GLN A 184 11.61 23.61 -6.05
N GLN A 185 12.34 24.40 -6.85
CA GLN A 185 12.11 25.85 -6.99
C GLN A 185 11.01 26.21 -7.99
N MET A 186 10.58 25.26 -8.82
CA MET A 186 9.53 25.44 -9.84
C MET A 186 8.10 25.25 -9.29
N GLN A 187 7.81 25.78 -8.10
CA GLN A 187 6.46 25.70 -7.51
C GLN A 187 5.44 26.52 -8.30
#